data_AF-A0A431UU26-F1
#
_entry.id   AF-A0A431UU26-F1
#
_cell.length_a   1.000
_cell.length_b   1.000
_cell.length_c   1.000
_cell.angle_alpha   90.00
_cell.angle_beta   90.00
_cell.angle_gamma   90.00
#
_symmetry.space_group_name_H-M   'P 1'
#
loop_
_entity.id
_entity.type
_entity.pdbx_description
1 polymer ?
#
loop_
_entity_poly.entity_id
_entity_poly.type
_entity_poly.pdbx_seq_one_letter_code
_entity_poly.pdbx_strand_id
1 'polypeptide(L)'
;MQFEKIGDKAEAFIGHFKSHIEEGMTIQRAGKSAVVIRIEVPKINPHKFYEELQDDVHIAQDSAKRLLDWFHLNSKLWISFNSTY
;
A
#
# COMPACT_ATOMS: atom_id res chain seq x y z
N MET A 1 -19.74 -19.66 1.86
CA MET A 1 -18.57 -20.13 2.64
C MET A 1 -17.22 -19.60 2.18
N GLN A 2 -16.74 -19.80 0.95
CA GLN A 2 -15.39 -19.33 0.56
C GLN A 2 -15.30 -17.81 0.28
N PHE A 3 -16.37 -17.21 -0.28
CA PHE A 3 -16.45 -15.77 -0.54
C PHE A 3 -16.64 -14.91 0.72
N GLU A 4 -17.37 -15.42 1.72
CA GLU A 4 -17.57 -14.75 3.01
C GLU A 4 -16.22 -14.59 3.74
N LYS A 5 -15.40 -15.65 3.80
CA LYS A 5 -14.06 -15.61 4.40
C LYS A 5 -13.10 -14.59 3.76
N ILE A 6 -13.28 -14.28 2.47
CA ILE A 6 -12.47 -13.28 1.76
C ILE A 6 -12.90 -11.85 2.13
N GLY A 7 -14.21 -11.63 2.31
CA GLY A 7 -14.76 -10.37 2.82
C GLY A 7 -14.28 -10.08 4.24
N ASP A 8 -14.34 -11.08 5.11
CA ASP A 8 -13.94 -10.96 6.52
C ASP A 8 -12.45 -10.62 6.68
N LYS A 9 -11.59 -11.26 5.88
CA LYS A 9 -10.14 -10.97 5.90
C LYS A 9 -9.83 -9.56 5.40
N ALA A 10 -10.60 -9.06 4.43
CA ALA A 10 -10.45 -7.70 3.93
C ALA A 10 -10.86 -6.65 4.98
N GLU A 11 -11.98 -6.86 5.68
CA GLU A 11 -12.42 -5.98 6.76
C GLU A 11 -11.47 -6.02 7.96
N ALA A 12 -10.99 -7.21 8.33
CA ALA A 12 -9.99 -7.38 9.36
C ALA A 12 -8.68 -6.64 9.01
N PHE A 13 -8.23 -6.72 7.75
CA PHE A 13 -7.06 -5.98 7.29
C PHE A 13 -7.26 -4.46 7.47
N ILE A 14 -8.40 -3.93 7.02
CA ILE A 14 -8.70 -2.49 7.17
C ILE A 14 -8.70 -2.11 8.67
N GLY A 15 -9.37 -2.90 9.51
CA GLY A 15 -9.44 -2.66 10.95
C GLY A 15 -8.07 -2.68 11.64
N HIS A 16 -7.19 -3.58 11.22
CA HIS A 16 -5.86 -3.79 11.81
C HIS A 16 -4.86 -2.70 11.42
N PHE A 17 -4.94 -2.20 10.18
CA PHE A 17 -3.96 -1.26 9.63
C PHE A 17 -4.42 0.20 9.62
N LYS A 18 -5.72 0.52 9.72
CA LYS A 18 -6.25 1.89 9.57
C LYS A 18 -5.59 2.94 10.47
N SER A 19 -5.23 2.59 11.70
CA SER A 19 -4.63 3.52 12.68
C SER A 19 -3.13 3.73 12.48
N HIS A 20 -2.52 2.96 11.56
CA HIS A 20 -1.09 3.01 11.26
C HIS A 20 -0.83 3.66 9.89
N ILE A 21 -1.87 4.08 9.16
CA ILE A 21 -1.73 4.75 7.86
C ILE A 21 -1.21 6.17 8.07
N GLU A 22 -0.16 6.51 7.34
CA GLU A 22 0.44 7.85 7.32
C GLU A 22 -0.12 8.71 6.17
N GLU A 23 0.21 9.99 6.20
CA GLU A 23 -0.18 10.93 5.14
C GLU A 23 0.26 10.45 3.75
N GLY A 24 -0.65 10.57 2.77
CA GLY A 24 -0.44 10.12 1.39
C GLY A 24 -0.55 8.60 1.20
N MET A 25 -0.77 7.82 2.27
CA MET A 25 -1.04 6.40 2.18
C MET A 25 -2.55 6.10 2.24
N THR A 26 -3.00 5.06 1.54
CA THR A 26 -4.40 4.62 1.52
C THR A 26 -4.50 3.10 1.54
N ILE A 27 -5.55 2.59 2.17
CA ILE A 27 -5.92 1.17 2.10
C ILE A 27 -6.90 1.00 0.94
N GLN A 28 -6.56 0.14 -0.02
CA GLN A 28 -7.38 -0.08 -1.22
C GLN A 28 -7.56 -1.57 -1.50
N ARG A 29 -8.70 -1.93 -2.10
CA ARG A 29 -8.89 -3.29 -2.64
C ARG A 29 -8.09 -3.44 -3.93
N ALA A 30 -7.29 -4.50 -4.02
CA ALA A 30 -6.58 -4.93 -5.21
C ALA A 30 -7.24 -6.21 -5.77
N GLY A 31 -8.17 -6.03 -6.71
CA GLY A 31 -8.94 -7.15 -7.28
C GLY A 31 -9.98 -7.71 -6.29
N LYS A 32 -10.38 -8.97 -6.50
CA LYS A 32 -11.49 -9.59 -5.75
C LYS A 32 -11.15 -9.95 -4.31
N SER A 33 -9.88 -10.22 -4.00
CA SER A 33 -9.50 -10.89 -2.75
C SER A 33 -8.32 -10.27 -2.01
N ALA A 34 -7.70 -9.22 -2.53
CA ALA A 34 -6.58 -8.58 -1.86
C ALA A 34 -6.95 -7.17 -1.39
N VAL A 35 -6.44 -6.80 -0.22
CA VAL A 35 -6.41 -5.43 0.28
C VAL A 35 -4.95 -5.06 0.43
N VAL A 36 -4.59 -3.87 -0.02
CA VAL A 36 -3.21 -3.38 -0.07
C VAL A 36 -3.13 -1.98 0.52
N ILE A 37 -1.94 -1.62 0.96
CA ILE A 37 -1.59 -0.25 1.32
C ILE A 37 -0.82 0.35 0.15
N ARG A 38 -1.24 1.52 -0.30
CA ARG A 38 -0.65 2.26 -1.42
C ARG A 38 -0.23 3.63 -0.93
N ILE A 39 0.85 4.15 -1.51
CA ILE A 39 1.24 5.55 -1.39
C ILE A 39 0.98 6.24 -2.73
N GLU A 40 0.47 7.47 -2.69
CA GLU A 40 0.27 8.27 -3.90
C GLU A 40 1.61 8.69 -4.50
N VAL A 41 1.72 8.57 -5.83
CA VAL A 41 2.91 8.99 -6.60
C VAL A 41 2.47 9.74 -7.87
N PRO A 42 3.30 10.64 -8.41
CA PRO A 42 3.03 11.30 -9.68
C PRO A 42 2.81 10.30 -10.83
N LYS A 43 1.98 10.68 -11.80
CA LYS A 43 1.77 9.88 -13.01
C LYS A 43 2.93 10.09 -13.97
N ILE A 44 3.75 9.06 -14.14
CA ILE A 44 4.89 9.07 -15.06
C ILE A 44 4.41 8.64 -16.45
N ASN A 45 4.50 9.54 -17.44
CA ASN A 45 4.14 9.23 -18.82
C ASN A 45 5.35 8.60 -19.55
N PRO A 46 5.32 7.30 -19.90
CA PRO A 46 6.47 6.63 -20.51
C PRO A 46 6.81 7.11 -21.93
N HIS A 47 5.98 7.97 -22.54
CA HIS A 47 6.21 8.52 -23.88
C HIS A 47 7.01 9.85 -23.88
N LYS A 48 7.31 10.42 -22.71
CA LYS A 48 8.13 11.63 -22.59
C LYS A 48 9.61 11.30 -22.35
N PHE A 49 10.49 12.26 -22.64
CA PHE A 49 11.90 12.13 -22.30
C PHE A 49 12.12 12.14 -20.79
N TYR A 50 13.16 11.46 -20.32
CA TYR A 50 13.44 11.33 -18.89
C TYR A 50 13.69 12.69 -18.23
N GLU A 51 14.37 13.59 -18.93
CA GLU A 51 14.68 14.94 -18.46
C GLU A 51 13.42 15.75 -18.13
N GLU A 52 12.31 15.50 -18.83
CA GLU A 52 11.01 16.13 -18.56
C GLU A 52 10.25 15.48 -17.38
N LEU A 53 10.65 14.27 -16.99
CA LEU A 53 9.99 13.46 -15.96
C LEU A 53 10.83 13.33 -14.69
N GLN A 54 12.06 13.85 -14.68
CA GLN A 54 13.07 13.54 -13.67
C GLN A 54 12.56 13.86 -12.25
N ASP A 55 11.91 15.01 -12.07
CA ASP A 55 11.35 15.41 -10.78
C ASP A 55 10.24 14.45 -10.32
N ASP A 56 9.31 14.10 -11.21
CA ASP A 56 8.23 13.14 -10.92
C ASP A 56 8.78 11.74 -10.57
N VAL A 57 9.85 11.31 -11.25
CA VAL A 57 10.53 10.04 -10.98
C VAL A 57 11.17 10.06 -9.60
N HIS A 58 11.87 11.13 -9.22
CA HIS A 58 12.47 11.25 -7.89
C HIS A 58 11.39 11.25 -6.79
N ILE A 59 10.30 11.99 -6.98
CA ILE A 59 9.16 11.99 -6.02
C ILE A 59 8.58 10.58 -5.87
N ALA A 60 8.43 9.84 -6.98
CA ALA A 60 7.94 8.47 -6.93
C ALA A 60 8.92 7.53 -6.20
N GLN A 61 10.22 7.70 -6.40
CA GLN A 61 11.26 6.92 -5.70
C GLN A 61 11.26 7.20 -4.18
N ASP A 62 11.19 8.48 -3.79
CA ASP A 62 11.14 8.88 -2.38
C ASP A 62 9.89 8.34 -1.69
N SER A 63 8.74 8.40 -2.39
CA SER A 63 7.49 7.82 -1.90
C SER A 63 7.57 6.31 -1.75
N ALA A 64 8.17 5.60 -2.72
CA ALA A 64 8.38 4.15 -2.63
C ALA A 64 9.28 3.79 -1.45
N LYS A 65 10.35 4.56 -1.21
CA LYS A 65 11.21 4.40 -0.03
C LYS A 65 10.44 4.63 1.26
N ARG A 66 9.61 5.67 1.33
CA ARG A 66 8.77 5.96 2.51
C ARG A 66 7.80 4.81 2.82
N LEU A 67 7.17 4.23 1.79
CA LEU A 67 6.29 3.07 1.97
C LEU A 67 7.05 1.83 2.47
N LEU A 68 8.27 1.60 1.99
CA LEU A 68 9.11 0.51 2.46
C LEU A 68 9.55 0.70 3.92
N ASP A 69 9.99 1.92 4.27
CA ASP A 69 10.41 2.26 5.63
C ASP A 69 9.23 2.11 6.61
N TRP A 70 8.03 2.58 6.22
CA TRP A 70 6.78 2.33 6.95
C TRP A 70 6.50 0.84 7.14
N PHE A 71 6.66 0.02 6.10
CA PHE A 71 6.43 -1.42 6.20
C PHE A 71 7.39 -2.08 7.20
N HIS A 72 8.68 -1.69 7.19
CA HIS A 72 9.64 -2.22 8.16
C HIS A 72 9.27 -1.86 9.60
N LEU A 73 8.89 -0.60 9.85
CA LEU A 73 8.43 -0.13 11.16
C LEU A 73 7.19 -0.89 11.64
N ASN A 74 6.28 -1.23 10.73
CA ASN A 74 5.02 -1.92 11.02
C ASN A 74 5.06 -3.43 10.73
N SER A 75 6.24 -4.01 10.49
CA SER A 75 6.38 -5.42 10.06
C SER A 75 5.82 -6.42 11.08
N LYS A 76 5.88 -6.10 12.38
CA LYS A 76 5.28 -6.91 13.45
C LYS A 76 3.74 -6.97 13.35
N LEU A 77 3.11 -5.88 12.92
CA LEU A 77 1.66 -5.81 12.68
C LEU A 77 1.27 -6.77 11.54
N TRP A 78 2.07 -6.79 10.48
CA TRP A 78 1.90 -7.73 9.36
C TRP A 78 2.07 -9.19 9.77
N ILE A 79 3.08 -9.51 10.58
CA ILE A 79 3.27 -10.88 11.10
C ILE A 79 2.10 -11.30 11.99
N SER A 80 1.63 -10.42 12.88
CA SER A 80 0.48 -10.67 13.75
C SER A 80 -0.79 -10.93 12.96
N PHE A 81 -1.05 -10.13 11.93
CA PHE A 81 -2.23 -10.29 11.07
C PHE A 81 -2.25 -11.66 10.38
N ASN A 82 -1.16 -12.06 9.73
CA ASN A 82 -1.08 -13.34 9.01
C ASN A 82 -1.02 -14.57 9.91
N SER A 83 -0.63 -14.40 11.18
CA SER A 83 -0.71 -15.49 12.16
C SER A 83 -2.15 -15.73 12.62
N THR A 84 -3.03 -14.74 12.46
CA THR A 84 -4.43 -14.77 12.93
C THR A 84 -5.42 -15.11 11.81
N TYR A 85 -5.15 -14.69 10.57
CA TYR A 85 -6.04 -14.79 9.39
C TYR A 85 -5.34 -15.36 8.16
#